data_AF-A0A093FYK3-F1
#
_entry.id   AF-A0A093FYK3-F1
#
_cell.length_a   1.000
_cell.length_b   1.000
_cell.length_c   1.000
_cell.angle_alpha   90.00
_cell.angle_beta   90.00
_cell.angle_gamma   90.00
#
_symmetry.space_group_name_H-M   'P 1'
#
loop_
_entity.id
_entity.type
_entity.pdbx_description
1 polymer ?
#
loop_
_entity_poly.entity_id
_entity_poly.type
_entity_poly.pdbx_seq_one_letter_code
_entity_poly.pdbx_strand_id
1 'polypeptide(L)' 'MKILCLLFSLLFLALQVSPGLSSPQRDMFLCRKGSCHFGRCPLGLLRVGSCFGFRSCCK' A
#
# COMPACT_ATOMS: atom_id res chain seq x y z
N MET A 1 -26.17 20.43 18.33
CA MET A 1 -26.16 19.02 17.88
C MET A 1 -25.85 18.81 16.40
N LYS A 2 -26.11 19.76 15.48
CA LYS A 2 -25.88 19.56 14.03
C LYS A 2 -24.42 19.74 13.58
N ILE A 3 -23.68 20.64 14.23
CA ILE A 3 -22.30 21.00 13.88
C ILE A 3 -21.31 19.86 14.13
N LEU A 4 -21.49 19.12 15.24
CA LEU A 4 -20.64 17.97 15.57
C LEU A 4 -20.76 16.86 14.51
N CYS A 5 -21.97 16.62 14.00
CA CYS A 5 -22.20 15.65 12.93
C CYS A 5 -21.57 16.09 11.61
N LEU A 6 -21.63 17.39 11.27
CA LEU A 6 -20.99 17.92 10.07
C LEU A 6 -19.47 17.75 10.11
N LEU A 7 -18.86 18.05 11.27
CA LEU A 7 -17.44 17.84 11.51
C LEU A 7 -17.04 16.37 11.36
N PHE A 8 -17.83 15.45 11.92
CA PHE A 8 -17.57 14.02 11.82
C PHE A 8 -17.67 13.51 10.37
N SER A 9 -18.68 13.93 9.61
CA SER A 9 -18.80 13.57 8.19
C SER A 9 -17.64 14.09 7.34
N LEU A 10 -17.19 15.32 7.58
CA LEU A 10 -16.02 15.89 6.90
C LEU A 10 -14.73 15.13 7.25
N LEU A 11 -14.58 14.73 8.51
CA LEU A 11 -13.43 13.97 8.98
C LEU A 11 -13.35 12.60 8.31
N PHE A 12 -14.48 11.87 8.23
CA PHE A 12 -14.58 10.57 7.57
C PHE A 12 -14.38 10.66 6.06
N LEU A 13 -14.88 11.72 5.43
CA LEU A 13 -14.64 11.99 4.03
C LEU A 13 -13.13 12.17 3.80
N ALA A 14 -12.47 13.06 4.53
CA ALA A 14 -11.03 13.31 4.44
C ALA A 14 -10.17 12.05 4.72
N LEU A 15 -10.60 11.20 5.66
CA LEU A 15 -9.94 9.94 5.95
C LEU A 15 -10.09 8.90 4.83
N GLN A 16 -11.22 8.88 4.11
CA GLN A 16 -11.42 8.01 2.94
C GLN A 16 -10.73 8.57 1.68
N VAL A 17 -10.65 9.89 1.51
CA VAL A 17 -9.96 10.50 0.35
C VAL A 17 -8.44 10.45 0.52
N SER A 18 -7.94 10.32 1.74
CA SER A 18 -6.59 9.84 1.97
C SER A 18 -6.61 8.34 1.68
N PRO A 19 -5.95 7.82 0.63
CA PRO A 19 -5.80 6.39 0.43
C PRO A 19 -4.81 5.85 1.48
N GLY A 20 -5.20 5.98 2.75
CA GLY A 20 -4.42 5.68 3.92
C GLY A 20 -4.50 4.20 4.20
N LEU A 21 -3.44 3.50 3.78
CA LEU A 21 -2.76 2.51 4.62
C LEU A 21 -3.22 1.04 4.62
N SER A 22 -4.15 0.61 3.76
CA SER A 22 -4.53 -0.81 3.76
C SER A 22 -4.99 -1.37 2.41
N SER A 23 -4.17 -1.26 1.38
CA SER A 23 -4.29 -2.25 0.31
C SER A 23 -2.96 -2.60 -0.33
N PRO A 24 -2.38 -3.77 0.03
CA PRO A 24 -1.29 -4.40 -0.71
C PRO A 24 -1.63 -4.63 -2.20
N GLN A 25 -2.89 -4.45 -2.58
CA GLN A 25 -3.43 -4.72 -3.91
C GLN A 25 -2.88 -3.77 -4.99
N ARG A 26 -2.49 -2.52 -4.66
CA ARG A 26 -1.90 -1.62 -5.67
C ARG A 26 -0.47 -2.00 -6.04
N ASP A 27 0.35 -2.46 -5.11
CA ASP A 27 1.70 -2.96 -5.40
C ASP A 27 1.72 -4.32 -6.09
N MET A 28 0.64 -5.10 -5.91
CA MET A 28 0.41 -6.35 -6.62
C MET A 28 0.32 -6.14 -8.14
N PHE A 29 -0.03 -4.93 -8.62
CA PHE A 29 -0.04 -4.61 -10.05
C PHE A 29 1.36 -4.40 -10.65
N LEU A 30 2.30 -3.83 -9.90
CA LEU A 30 3.69 -3.65 -10.37
C LEU A 30 4.46 -4.96 -10.26
N CYS A 31 4.28 -5.69 -9.15
CA CYS A 31 4.88 -7.01 -8.95
C CYS A 31 3.99 -8.12 -9.53
N ARG A 32 3.59 -7.96 -10.80
CA ARG A 32 2.49 -8.71 -11.47
C ARG A 32 2.62 -10.25 -11.45
N LYS A 33 3.79 -10.79 -11.14
CA LYS A 33 4.08 -12.24 -10.96
C LYS A 33 5.26 -12.50 -9.98
N GLY A 34 5.58 -11.54 -9.12
CA GLY A 34 6.69 -11.66 -8.17
C GLY A 34 6.20 -11.68 -6.73
N SER A 35 7.09 -12.01 -5.80
CA SER A 35 6.85 -11.91 -4.37
C SER A 35 7.54 -10.66 -3.80
N CYS A 36 6.82 -9.91 -2.95
CA CYS A 36 7.40 -8.77 -2.25
C CYS A 36 8.12 -9.24 -0.98
N HIS A 37 9.44 -9.13 -0.94
CA HIS A 37 10.25 -9.45 0.23
C HIS A 37 10.81 -8.17 0.87
N PHE A 38 10.95 -8.17 2.20
CA PHE A 38 11.65 -7.08 2.89
C PHE A 38 13.17 -7.20 2.65
N GLY A 39 13.81 -6.09 2.28
CA GLY A 39 15.26 -6.07 2.04
C GLY A 39 15.67 -6.73 0.74
N ARG A 40 16.57 -7.73 0.81
CA ARG A 40 17.10 -8.45 -0.36
C ARG A 40 16.21 -9.63 -0.74
N CYS A 41 16.24 -9.99 -2.01
CA CYS A 41 15.54 -11.18 -2.50
C CYS A 41 16.17 -12.46 -1.95
N PRO A 42 15.38 -13.52 -1.73
CA PRO A 42 15.89 -14.83 -1.37
C PRO A 42 16.86 -15.37 -2.44
N LEU A 43 17.74 -16.28 -2.05
CA LEU A 43 18.66 -16.96 -2.97
C LEU A 43 17.87 -17.70 -4.05
N GLY A 44 18.17 -17.40 -5.31
CA GLY A 44 17.47 -17.96 -6.48
C GLY A 44 16.39 -17.09 -7.09
N LEU A 45 16.08 -15.93 -6.49
CA LEU A 45 15.17 -14.93 -7.05
C LEU A 45 15.93 -13.63 -7.36
N LEU A 46 15.61 -13.00 -8.49
CA LEU A 46 16.20 -11.74 -8.91
C LEU A 46 15.31 -10.57 -8.50
N ARG A 47 15.93 -9.44 -8.12
CA ARG A 47 15.22 -8.19 -7.86
C ARG A 47 14.76 -7.61 -9.18
N VAL A 48 13.45 -7.64 -9.44
CA VAL A 48 12.83 -7.07 -10.64
C VAL A 48 12.23 -5.69 -10.41
N GLY A 49 12.08 -5.29 -9.14
CA GLY A 49 11.59 -3.96 -8.79
C GLY A 49 11.50 -3.72 -7.28
N SER A 50 10.66 -2.77 -6.90
CA SER A 50 10.31 -2.45 -5.52
C SER A 50 8.81 -2.50 -5.32
N CYS A 51 8.39 -2.94 -4.14
CA CYS A 51 7.02 -2.78 -3.64
C CYS A 51 7.00 -1.63 -2.62
N PHE A 52 5.83 -1.23 -2.15
CA PHE A 52 5.68 -0.12 -1.20
C PHE A 52 6.60 -0.19 0.02
N GLY A 53 7.23 0.94 0.33
CA GLY A 53 8.20 1.09 1.41
C GLY A 53 9.57 0.48 1.09
N PHE A 54 10.12 -0.28 2.02
CA PHE A 54 11.47 -0.90 1.93
C PHE A 54 11.43 -2.36 1.43
N ARG A 55 10.40 -2.70 0.65
CA ARG A 55 10.21 -4.06 0.12
C ARG A 55 10.69 -4.13 -1.33
N SER A 56 11.40 -5.20 -1.67
CA SER A 56 11.84 -5.52 -3.02
C SER A 56 10.87 -6.49 -3.67
N CYS A 57 10.53 -6.26 -4.94
CA CYS A 57 9.81 -7.23 -5.75
C CYS A 57 10.83 -8.24 -6.33
N CYS A 58 10.62 -9.52 -6.03
CA CYS A 58 11.50 -10.62 -6.37
C CYS A 58 10.79 -11.60 -7.31
N LYS A 59 11.48 -12.05 -8.36
CA LYS A 59 10.97 -13.02 -9.32
C LYS A 59 12.08 -13.94 -9.82
#